data_AF-A0A2I0T039-F1
#
_entry.id   AF-A0A2I0T039-F1
#
_cell.length_a   1.000
_cell.length_b   1.000
_cell.length_c   1.000
_cell.angle_alpha   90.00
_cell.angle_beta   90.00
_cell.angle_gamma   90.00
#
_symmetry.space_group_name_H-M   'P 1'
#
loop_
_entity.id
_entity.type
_entity.pdbx_description
1 polymer ?
#
loop_
_entity_poly.entity_id
_entity_poly.type
_entity_poly.pdbx_seq_one_letter_code
_entity_poly.pdbx_strand_id
1 'polypeptide(L)' 'MVLGDKVVLECFVKKDLVYTKANPTFHHWKVDNRKFGLTFQSPADARAFDRGVRKAIEDLIEVISFVCILLS' A
#
# COMPACT_ATOMS: atom_id res chain seq x y z
N MET A 1 -11.67 6.97 -27.67
CA MET A 1 -11.11 5.61 -27.51
C MET A 1 -9.85 5.76 -26.68
N VAL A 2 -9.96 5.64 -25.35
CA VAL A 2 -8.77 5.63 -24.49
C VAL A 2 -8.14 4.25 -24.65
N LEU A 3 -7.07 4.14 -25.44
CA LEU A 3 -6.28 2.91 -25.49
C LEU A 3 -5.34 2.90 -24.29
N GLY A 4 -5.61 2.04 -23.31
CA GLY A 4 -4.56 1.60 -22.39
C GLY A 4 -4.98 1.39 -20.94
N ASP A 5 -5.75 0.34 -20.65
CA ASP A 5 -5.78 -0.25 -19.31
C ASP A 5 -4.55 -1.14 -19.10
N LYS A 6 -3.35 -0.55 -19.23
CA LYS A 6 -2.12 -1.25 -18.90
C LYS A 6 -1.88 -1.10 -17.41
N VAL A 7 -2.01 -2.20 -16.67
CA VAL A 7 -1.62 -2.27 -15.26
C VAL A 7 -0.12 -1.98 -15.16
N VAL A 8 0.22 -0.78 -14.68
CA VAL A 8 1.62 -0.31 -14.54
C VAL A 8 2.20 -0.63 -13.16
N LEU A 9 1.34 -0.98 -12.19
CA LEU A 9 1.74 -1.35 -10.85
C LEU A 9 0.73 -2.33 -10.26
N GLU A 10 1.20 -3.55 -9.99
CA GLU A 10 0.45 -4.60 -9.31
C GLU A 10 1.37 -5.25 -8.27
N CYS A 11 0.99 -5.14 -7.00
CA CYS A 11 1.71 -5.78 -5.92
C CYS A 11 0.76 -6.13 -4.76
N PHE A 12 1.02 -7.23 -4.09
CA PHE A 12 0.29 -7.60 -2.88
C PHE A 12 0.68 -6.70 -1.71
N VAL A 13 -0.32 -6.20 -0.99
CA VAL A 13 -0.12 -5.53 0.31
C VAL A 13 0.08 -6.61 1.36
N LYS A 14 1.18 -6.53 2.11
CA LYS A 14 1.53 -7.48 3.17
C LYS A 14 1.67 -6.77 4.51
N LYS A 15 1.50 -7.51 5.61
CA LYS A 15 1.66 -6.96 6.98
C LYS A 15 3.06 -6.46 7.28
N ASP A 16 4.06 -7.07 6.65
CA ASP A 16 5.49 -6.71 6.76
C ASP A 16 5.91 -5.70 5.68
N LEU A 17 4.96 -5.03 5.02
CA LEU A 17 5.25 -4.00 4.03
C LEU A 17 6.08 -2.87 4.66
N VAL A 18 7.31 -2.71 4.17
CA VAL A 18 8.15 -1.57 4.54
C VAL A 18 7.78 -0.38 3.65
N TYR A 19 6.93 0.51 4.16
CA TYR A 19 6.49 1.73 3.48
C TYR A 19 7.32 2.94 3.91
N THR A 20 8.01 3.59 2.96
CA THR A 20 8.91 4.72 3.22
C THR A 20 8.44 5.99 2.51
N LYS A 21 8.38 7.08 3.26
CA LYS A 21 8.07 8.43 2.77
C LYS A 21 9.37 9.19 2.56
N ALA A 22 9.95 9.08 1.37
CA ALA A 22 11.27 9.67 1.08
C ALA A 22 11.19 11.21 0.99
N ASN A 23 10.10 11.75 0.46
CA ASN A 23 9.78 13.19 0.51
C ASN A 23 8.25 13.39 0.44
N PRO A 24 7.72 14.64 0.54
CA PRO A 24 6.27 14.90 0.59
C PRO A 24 5.45 14.40 -0.60
N THR A 25 6.08 14.15 -1.75
CA THR A 25 5.41 13.67 -2.96
C THR A 25 6.00 12.37 -3.50
N PHE A 26 7.00 11.78 -2.86
CA PHE A 26 7.60 10.53 -3.31
C PHE A 26 7.64 9.51 -2.19
N HIS A 27 6.83 8.47 -2.35
CA HIS A 27 6.76 7.33 -1.43
C HIS A 27 7.18 6.06 -2.16
N HIS A 28 7.83 5.14 -1.45
CA HIS A 28 8.29 3.88 -2.01
C HIS A 28 8.17 2.76 -0.99
N TRP A 29 8.05 1.52 -1.47
CA TRP A 29 7.92 0.34 -0.63
C TRP A 29 8.60 -0.88 -1.23
N LYS A 30 8.81 -1.91 -0.41
CA LYS A 30 9.43 -3.17 -0.80
C LYS A 30 8.50 -4.35 -0.49
N VAL A 31 8.30 -5.23 -1.47
CA VAL A 31 7.57 -6.50 -1.34
C VAL A 31 8.32 -7.58 -2.12
N ASP A 32 8.56 -8.75 -1.53
CA ASP A 32 9.18 -9.91 -2.19
C ASP A 32 10.47 -9.56 -2.96
N ASN A 33 11.32 -8.78 -2.30
CA ASN A 33 12.57 -8.26 -2.83
C ASN A 33 12.47 -7.27 -4.00
N ARG A 34 11.26 -6.89 -4.42
CA ARG A 34 11.00 -5.85 -5.43
C ARG A 34 10.71 -4.51 -4.75
N LYS A 35 11.21 -3.43 -5.34
CA LYS A 35 10.96 -2.06 -4.90
C LYS A 35 9.96 -1.39 -5.85
N PHE A 36 8.99 -0.71 -5.30
CA PHE A 36 7.98 0.07 -6.00
C PHE A 36 7.99 1.50 -5.48
N GLY A 37 7.59 2.46 -6.30
CA GLY A 37 7.50 3.85 -5.88
C GLY A 37 6.48 4.62 -6.70
N LEU A 38 5.90 5.64 -6.06
CA LEU A 38 4.96 6.57 -6.67
C LEU A 38 5.40 7.99 -6.39
N THR A 39 5.36 8.81 -7.44
CA THR A 39 5.47 10.27 -7.34
C THR A 39 4.07 10.86 -7.49
N PHE A 40 3.61 11.55 -6.45
CA PHE A 40 2.29 12.18 -6.39
C PHE A 40 2.34 13.60 -6.95
N GLN A 41 1.21 14.06 -7.51
CA GLN A 41 1.07 15.43 -8.01
C GLN A 41 1.06 16.45 -6.88
N SER A 42 0.59 16.07 -5.69
CA SER A 42 0.57 16.94 -4.51
C SER A 42 0.87 16.18 -3.21
N PRO A 43 1.34 16.88 -2.16
CA PRO A 43 1.47 16.30 -0.83
C PRO A 43 0.13 15.84 -0.23
N ALA A 44 -1.00 16.41 -0.66
CA ALA A 44 -2.32 16.02 -0.18
C ALA A 44 -2.69 14.61 -0.68
N ASP A 45 -2.43 14.33 -1.95
CA ASP A 45 -2.66 13.02 -2.57
C ASP A 45 -1.75 11.97 -1.95
N ALA A 46 -0.49 12.31 -1.72
CA ALA A 46 0.47 11.44 -1.04
C ALA A 46 -0.02 11.04 0.36
N ARG A 47 -0.58 11.98 1.13
CA ARG A 47 -1.19 11.70 2.44
C ARG A 47 -2.45 10.85 2.34
N ALA A 48 -3.30 11.09 1.33
CA ALA A 48 -4.50 10.29 1.12
C ALA A 48 -4.14 8.83 0.81
N PHE A 49 -3.15 8.61 -0.05
CA PHE A 49 -2.63 7.29 -0.37
C PHE A 49 -2.00 6.60 0.85
N ASP A 50 -1.17 7.31 1.62
CA ASP A 50 -0.55 6.81 2.86
C ASP A 50 -1.60 6.32 3.88
N ARG A 51 -2.72 7.06 4.03
CA ARG A 51 -3.85 6.62 4.89
C ARG A 51 -4.51 5.35 4.35
N GLY A 52 -4.76 5.27 3.04
CA GLY A 52 -5.36 4.08 2.42
C GLY A 52 -4.49 2.83 2.60
N VAL A 53 -3.17 2.95 2.42
CA VAL A 53 -2.23 1.85 2.64
C VAL A 53 -2.23 1.39 4.10
N ARG A 54 -2.20 2.31 5.07
CA ARG A 54 -2.26 1.95 6.49
C ARG A 54 -3.56 1.23 6.84
N LYS A 55 -4.70 1.75 6.38
CA LYS A 55 -6.00 1.14 6.64
C LYS A 55 -6.09 -0.27 6.06
N ALA A 56 -5.60 -0.49 4.84
CA ALA A 56 -5.57 -1.81 4.23
C ALA A 56 -4.69 -2.81 5.03
N ILE A 57 -3.57 -2.36 5.58
CA ILE A 57 -2.71 -3.19 6.44
C ILE A 57 -3.39 -3.52 7.77
N GLU A 58 -4.04 -2.53 8.39
CA GLU A 58 -4.83 -2.71 9.62
C GLU A 58 -5.98 -3.70 9.42
N ASP A 59 -6.72 -3.59 8.31
CA ASP A 59 -7.82 -4.51 7.98
C ASP A 59 -7.32 -5.94 7.79
N LEU A 60 -6.13 -6.14 7.20
CA LEU A 60 -5.46 -7.44 7.15
C LEU A 60 -5.15 -7.99 8.56
N ILE A 61 -4.86 -7.13 9.52
CA ILE A 61 -4.62 -7.50 10.92
C ILE A 61 -5.93 -7.86 11.60
N GLU A 62 -6.98 -7.05 11.45
CA GLU A 62 -8.30 -7.31 12.04
C GLU A 62 -8.89 -8.62 11.53
N VAL A 63 -8.83 -8.90 10.22
CA VAL A 63 -9.32 -10.17 9.65
C VAL A 63 -8.59 -11.37 10.23
N ILE A 64 -7.26 -11.30 10.36
CA ILE A 64 -6.47 -12.39 10.95
C ILE A 64 -6.71 -12.50 12.47
N SER A 65 -6.87 -11.38 13.17
CA SER A 65 -7.22 -11.36 14.59
C SER A 65 -8.58 -12.01 14.83
N PHE A 66 -9.58 -11.71 13.99
CA PHE A 66 -10.89 -12.36 14.02
C PHE A 66 -10.77 -13.87 13.83
N VAL A 67 -9.97 -14.33 12.86
CA VAL A 67 -9.75 -15.77 12.66
C VAL A 67 -9.08 -16.40 13.88
N CYS A 68 -8.06 -15.77 14.47
CA CYS A 68 -7.42 -16.29 15.67
C CYS A 68 -8.36 -16.33 16.89
N ILE A 69 -9.20 -15.32 17.09
CA ILE A 69 -10.18 -15.28 18.18
C ILE A 69 -11.30 -16.30 17.98
N LEU A 70 -11.70 -16.60 16.74
CA LEU A 70 -12.73 -17.60 16.44
C LEU A 70 -12.21 -19.04 16.53
N LEU A 71 -10.90 -19.26 16.49
CA LEU A 71 -10.26 -20.58 16.59
C LEU A 71 -9.82 -20.94 18.02
N SER A 72 -10.06 -20.07 19.01
CA SER A 72 -9.69 -20.26 20.42
C SER A 72 -10.89 -20.48 21.34
#